data_AF-A0A3D4ZY93-F1
#
_entry.id   AF-A0A3D4ZY93-F1
#
_cell.length_a   1.000
_cell.length_b   1.000
_cell.length_c   1.000
_cell.angle_alpha   90.00
_cell.angle_beta   90.00
_cell.angle_gamma   90.00
#
_symmetry.space_group_name_H-M   'P 1'
#
loop_
_entity.id
_entity.type
_entity.pdbx_description
1 polymer ?
#
loop_
_entity_poly.entity_id
_entity_poly.type
_entity_poly.pdbx_seq_one_letter_code
_entity_poly.pdbx_strand_id
1 'polypeptide(L)'
;MDPLSRRVQEVEARCGVRIVLRAVHVPEQSFRGRLERRGGRVIIEYRDDTPGFFWHQDIIGELLDRLERGEDNVTLCDDDPETGRFPAGAQEPQ
;
A
#
# COMPACT_ATOMS: atom_id res chain seq x y z
N MET A 1 -16.09 11.82 -9.66
CA MET A 1 -15.74 10.66 -8.80
C MET A 1 -14.24 10.49 -8.94
N ASP A 2 -13.51 10.39 -7.83
CA ASP A 2 -12.06 10.22 -7.83
C ASP A 2 -11.67 8.82 -8.39
N PRO A 3 -10.56 8.68 -9.15
CA PRO A 3 -10.14 7.43 -9.77
C PRO A 3 -9.94 6.28 -8.78
N LEU A 4 -9.44 6.55 -7.57
CA LEU A 4 -9.27 5.53 -6.52
C LEU A 4 -10.63 5.07 -6.01
N SER A 5 -11.56 5.99 -5.81
CA SER A 5 -12.94 5.67 -5.37
C SER A 5 -13.67 4.79 -6.39
N ARG A 6 -13.40 4.97 -7.68
CA ARG A 6 -13.91 4.09 -8.74
C ARG A 6 -13.29 2.70 -8.63
N ARG A 7 -11.97 2.62 -8.48
CA ARG A 7 -11.24 1.35 -8.39
C ARG A 7 -11.70 0.52 -7.19
N VAL A 8 -11.90 1.14 -6.04
CA VAL A 8 -12.42 0.46 -4.83
C VAL A 8 -13.77 -0.19 -5.11
N GLN A 9 -14.72 0.55 -5.70
CA GLN A 9 -16.03 0.00 -6.05
C GLN A 9 -15.95 -1.16 -7.04
N GLU A 10 -15.06 -1.10 -8.02
CA GLU A 10 -14.84 -2.19 -8.97
C GLU A 10 -14.36 -3.46 -8.26
N VAL A 11 -13.40 -3.34 -7.33
CA VAL A 11 -12.90 -4.47 -6.55
C VAL A 11 -13.94 -4.99 -5.56
N GLU A 12 -14.70 -4.12 -4.90
CA GLU A 12 -15.83 -4.50 -4.03
C GLU A 12 -16.85 -5.36 -4.79
N ALA A 13 -17.26 -4.89 -5.98
CA ALA A 13 -18.22 -5.59 -6.83
C ALA A 13 -17.67 -6.93 -7.33
N ARG A 14 -16.38 -6.98 -7.70
CA ARG A 14 -15.74 -8.18 -8.25
C ARG A 14 -15.48 -9.26 -7.21
N CYS A 15 -15.03 -8.86 -6.02
CA CYS A 15 -14.71 -9.78 -4.93
C CYS A 15 -15.91 -10.04 -4.00
N GLY A 16 -17.01 -9.29 -4.16
CA GLY A 16 -18.21 -9.42 -3.32
C GLY A 16 -17.94 -9.06 -1.87
N VAL A 17 -17.05 -8.09 -1.63
CA VAL A 17 -16.63 -7.66 -0.28
C VAL A 17 -16.83 -6.16 -0.13
N ARG A 18 -17.00 -5.71 1.11
CA ARG A 18 -16.97 -4.29 1.42
C ARG A 18 -15.56 -3.86 1.80
N ILE A 19 -15.00 -2.84 1.17
CA ILE A 19 -13.65 -2.35 1.44
C ILE A 19 -13.73 -1.11 2.33
N VAL A 20 -12.92 -1.09 3.38
CA VAL A 20 -12.81 0.02 4.32
C VAL A 20 -11.38 0.53 4.28
N LEU A 21 -11.18 1.71 3.69
CA LEU A 21 -9.90 2.41 3.71
C LEU A 21 -9.72 3.11 5.05
N ARG A 22 -8.57 2.92 5.69
CA ARG A 22 -8.25 3.53 6.98
C ARG A 22 -6.83 4.08 6.96
N ALA A 23 -6.71 5.41 7.04
CA ALA A 23 -5.44 6.04 7.33
C ALA A 23 -5.01 5.70 8.77
N VAL A 24 -3.79 5.19 8.93
CA VAL A 24 -3.19 4.92 10.24
C VAL A 24 -1.89 5.72 10.36
N HIS A 25 -1.67 6.27 11.56
CA HIS A 25 -0.40 6.87 11.92
C HIS A 25 0.32 5.87 12.82
N VAL A 26 1.36 5.24 12.30
CA VAL A 26 2.14 4.24 13.02
C VAL A 26 3.58 4.74 13.18
N PRO A 27 4.22 4.51 14.34
CA PRO A 27 5.60 4.92 14.56
C PRO A 27 6.60 4.09 13.74
N GLU A 28 6.18 2.95 13.21
CA GLU A 28 7.00 2.05 12.42
C GLU A 28 7.13 2.57 10.99
N GLN A 29 8.30 3.13 10.68
CA GLN A 29 8.55 3.74 9.37
C GLN A 29 8.52 2.73 8.23
N SER A 30 8.83 1.47 8.53
CA SER A 30 8.77 0.37 7.57
C SER A 30 7.34 -0.06 7.25
N PHE A 31 6.31 0.36 7.99
CA PHE A 31 4.94 0.00 7.65
C PHE A 31 4.43 0.89 6.50
N ARG A 32 4.03 0.26 5.38
CA ARG A 32 3.39 0.95 4.26
C ARG A 32 1.87 0.82 4.33
N GLY A 33 1.39 -0.41 4.52
CA GLY A 33 -0.04 -0.68 4.61
C GLY A 33 -0.34 -2.13 4.93
N ARG A 34 -1.61 -2.43 5.19
CA ARG A 34 -2.09 -3.77 5.52
C ARG A 34 -3.46 -3.98 4.92
N LEU A 35 -3.68 -5.19 4.44
CA LEU A 35 -4.96 -5.71 4.03
C LEU A 35 -5.35 -6.84 4.99
N GLU A 36 -6.56 -6.77 5.54
CA GLU A 36 -7.13 -7.81 6.39
C GLU A 36 -8.62 -7.99 6.10
N ARG A 37 -9.04 -9.23 5.82
CA ARG A 37 -10.44 -9.59 5.73
C ARG A 37 -11.01 -9.95 7.10
N ARG A 38 -12.02 -9.20 7.54
CA ARG A 38 -12.67 -9.38 8.85
C ARG A 38 -14.19 -9.32 8.74
N GLY A 39 -14.87 -10.44 9.00
CA GLY A 39 -16.34 -10.47 9.11
C GLY A 39 -17.08 -10.02 7.84
N GLY A 40 -16.62 -10.45 6.66
CA GLY A 40 -17.27 -10.13 5.38
C GLY A 40 -16.87 -8.78 4.75
N ARG A 41 -16.02 -8.00 5.41
CA ARG A 41 -15.39 -6.79 4.87
C ARG A 41 -13.88 -6.93 4.83
N VAL A 42 -13.24 -6.15 3.98
CA VAL A 42 -11.79 -6.02 3.88
C VAL A 42 -11.40 -4.66 4.41
N ILE A 43 -10.45 -4.64 5.33
CA ILE A 43 -9.88 -3.45 5.93
C ILE A 43 -8.53 -3.23 5.25
N ILE A 44 -8.37 -2.05 4.65
CA ILE A 44 -7.11 -1.61 4.04
C ILE A 44 -6.59 -0.46 4.91
N GLU A 45 -5.59 -0.74 5.72
CA GLU A 45 -4.90 0.25 6.53
C GLU A 45 -3.70 0.77 5.74
N TYR A 46 -3.52 2.09 5.65
CA TYR A 46 -2.40 2.70 4.94
C TYR A 46 -1.78 3.80 5.79
N ARG A 47 -0.46 3.95 5.69
CA ARG A 47 0.26 5.02 6.40
C ARG A 47 -0.03 6.37 5.74
N ASP A 48 -0.47 7.34 6.54
CA ASP A 48 -0.68 8.73 6.12
C ASP A 48 0.30 9.63 6.89
N ASP A 49 1.55 9.69 6.41
CA ASP A 49 2.64 10.38 7.12
C ASP A 49 2.97 11.75 6.52
N THR A 50 2.73 11.95 5.22
CA THR A 50 3.23 13.11 4.49
C THR A 50 2.11 13.92 3.83
N PRO A 51 1.69 15.05 4.42
CA PRO A 51 0.76 15.96 3.77
C PRO A 51 1.36 16.52 2.48
N GLY A 52 0.68 16.32 1.35
CA GLY A 52 1.07 16.83 0.03
C GLY A 52 1.63 15.80 -0.94
N PHE A 53 1.79 14.53 -0.53
CA PHE A 53 2.23 13.45 -1.41
C PHE A 53 1.17 12.36 -1.55
N PHE A 54 0.80 12.02 -2.78
CA PHE A 54 -0.23 11.01 -3.12
C PHE A 54 0.25 9.55 -2.94
N TRP A 55 1.25 9.29 -2.10
CA TRP A 55 1.89 7.98 -1.95
C TRP A 55 0.91 6.89 -1.47
N HIS A 56 -0.14 7.29 -0.75
CA HIS A 56 -1.19 6.39 -0.31
C HIS A 56 -1.92 5.71 -1.48
N GLN A 57 -2.02 6.33 -2.66
CA GLN A 57 -2.73 5.74 -3.80
C GLN A 57 -2.02 4.50 -4.36
N ASP A 58 -0.68 4.51 -4.36
CA ASP A 58 0.13 3.39 -4.84
C ASP A 58 0.00 2.18 -3.90
N ILE A 59 0.11 2.43 -2.59
CA ILE A 59 -0.04 1.41 -1.54
C ILE A 59 -1.45 0.80 -1.59
N ILE A 60 -2.49 1.64 -1.69
CA ILE A 60 -3.88 1.15 -1.77
C ILE A 60 -4.06 0.36 -3.08
N GLY A 61 -3.50 0.83 -4.19
CA GLY A 61 -3.54 0.12 -5.47
C GLY A 61 -2.92 -1.28 -5.40
N GLU A 62 -1.75 -1.42 -4.78
CA GLU A 62 -1.09 -2.72 -4.61
C GLU A 62 -1.92 -3.65 -3.71
N LEU A 63 -2.46 -3.14 -2.60
CA LEU A 63 -3.31 -3.94 -1.71
C LEU A 63 -4.60 -4.40 -2.41
N LEU A 64 -5.17 -3.56 -3.28
CA LEU A 64 -6.31 -3.94 -4.11
C LEU A 64 -5.96 -5.03 -5.12
N ASP A 65 -4.78 -4.97 -5.76
CA ASP A 65 -4.32 -6.03 -6.69
C ASP A 65 -4.16 -7.39 -5.98
N ARG A 66 -3.62 -7.37 -4.76
CA ARG A 66 -3.50 -8.60 -3.94
C ARG A 66 -4.86 -9.15 -3.52
N LEU A 67 -5.80 -8.28 -3.14
CA LEU A 67 -7.18 -8.69 -2.88
C LEU A 67 -7.82 -9.36 -4.10
N GLU A 68 -7.57 -8.75 -5.26
CA GLU A 68 -8.04 -9.22 -6.56
C GLU A 68 -7.48 -10.59 -6.94
N ARG A 69 -6.30 -10.96 -6.42
CA ARG A 69 -5.67 -12.28 -6.55
C ARG A 69 -6.17 -13.30 -5.52
N GLY A 70 -7.02 -12.87 -4.59
CA GLY A 70 -7.59 -13.70 -3.53
C GLY A 70 -6.77 -13.70 -2.24
N GLU A 71 -5.79 -12.81 -2.09
CA GLU A 71 -5.06 -12.65 -0.83
C GLU A 71 -5.92 -11.82 0.15
N ASP A 72 -6.10 -12.34 1.37
CA ASP A 72 -7.01 -11.74 2.36
C ASP A 72 -6.34 -11.31 3.67
N ASN A 73 -5.04 -11.57 3.81
CA ASN A 73 -4.23 -11.14 4.94
C ASN A 73 -2.81 -10.85 4.48
N VAL A 74 -2.54 -9.57 4.17
CA VAL A 74 -1.25 -9.12 3.65
C VAL A 74 -0.80 -7.89 4.40
N THR A 75 0.48 -7.84 4.75
CA THR A 75 1.12 -6.61 5.25
C THR A 75 2.19 -6.18 4.26
N LEU A 76 2.15 -4.92 3.85
CA LEU A 76 3.18 -4.26 3.07
C LEU A 76 4.11 -3.53 4.02
N CYS A 77 5.36 -3.96 4.00
CA CYS A 77 6.45 -3.24 4.63
C CYS A 77 7.40 -2.69 3.56
N ASP A 78 8.03 -1.56 3.86
CA ASP A 78 9.22 -1.07 3.20
C ASP A 78 10.35 -2.06 3.52
N ASP A 79 10.56 -3.02 2.63
CA ASP A 79 11.74 -3.86 2.65
C ASP A 79 12.89 -3.06 2.02
N ASP A 80 13.45 -2.12 2.77
CA ASP A 80 14.71 -1.49 2.40
C ASP A 80 15.66 -1.37 3.60
N PRO A 81 16.41 -2.44 3.89
CA PRO A 81 17.78 -2.31 4.36
C PRO A 81 18.80 -2.19 3.21
N GLU A 82 18.39 -2.13 1.93
CA GLU A 82 19.27 -2.32 0.77
C GLU A 82 19.31 -1.24 -0.33
N THR A 83 18.99 0.02 -0.01
CA THR A 83 19.71 1.17 -0.62
C THR A 83 21.11 1.38 -0.03
N GLY A 84 21.72 0.28 0.47
CA GLY A 84 23.16 0.03 0.41
C GLY A 84 23.73 -0.10 -1.01
N ARG A 85 23.05 0.40 -2.05
CA ARG A 85 23.59 0.56 -3.41
C ARG A 85 23.80 2.02 -3.78
N PHE A 86 24.68 2.68 -3.05
CA PHE A 86 25.62 3.61 -3.67
C PHE A 86 27.04 3.06 -3.46
N PRO A 87 27.69 2.45 -4.47
CA PRO A 87 29.11 2.72 -4.61
C PRO A 87 29.24 4.19 -5.05
N ALA A 88 29.36 5.08 -4.07
CA ALA A 88 30.04 6.34 -4.27
C ALA A 88 31.48 6.01 -4.69
N GLY A 89 31.74 6.03 -5.99
CA GLY A 89 33.07 5.64 -6.48
C GLY A 89 33.21 5.42 -7.98
N ALA A 90 32.56 6.23 -8.83
CA ALA A 90 33.11 6.47 -10.16
C ALA A 90 34.05 7.68 -10.05
N GLN A 91 35.25 7.44 -9.53
CA GLN A 91 36.38 8.33 -9.80
C GLN A 91 36.81 8.05 -11.23
N GLU A 92 36.66 9.06 -12.09
CA GLU A 92 37.31 9.10 -13.40
C GLU A 92 38.83 9.19 -13.16
N PRO A 93 39.66 8.25 -13.64
CA PRO A 93 41.07 8.54 -13.84
C PRO A 93 41.25 9.26 -15.17
N GLN A 94 41.99 10.36 -15.11
CA GLN A 94 42.46 11.17 -16.23
C GLN A 94 43.49 10.44 -17.08
#